data_AF-A0A484TVS4-F1
#
_entry.id   AF-A0A484TVS4-F1
#
_cell.length_a   1.000
_cell.length_b   1.000
_cell.length_c   1.000
_cell.angle_alpha   90.00
_cell.angle_beta   90.00
_cell.angle_gamma   90.00
#
_symmetry.space_group_name_H-M   'P 1'
#
loop_
_entity.id
_entity.type
_entity.pdbx_description
1 polymer ?
#
loop_
_entity_poly.entity_id
_entity_poly.type
_entity_poly.pdbx_seq_one_letter_code
_entity_poly.pdbx_strand_id
1 'polypeptide(L)'
;MEDLQHHECLSFSPTALSYWLGTGEEARRLSVSGRLQVNNGQALRIAALNGMGIVLQSTLLLEEDIQAGRLVQLFPKQGLPGRPMSVVYLPDRYHSTKLRSFVTFLMEHFPPVVRV
;
A
#
# COMPACT_ATOMS: atom_id res chain seq x y z
N MET A 1 -12.96 -0.82 -12.09
CA MET A 1 -11.85 -1.76 -11.77
C MET A 1 -11.65 -2.78 -12.88
N GLU A 2 -12.69 -3.22 -13.58
CA GLU A 2 -12.57 -4.14 -14.70
C GLU A 2 -11.65 -3.65 -15.82
N ASP A 3 -11.51 -2.34 -16.04
CA ASP A 3 -10.60 -1.84 -17.09
C ASP A 3 -9.11 -2.05 -16.76
N LEU A 4 -8.74 -2.31 -15.50
CA LEU A 4 -7.34 -2.45 -15.06
C LEU A 4 -6.57 -3.55 -15.80
N GLN A 5 -7.26 -4.58 -16.30
CA GLN A 5 -6.66 -5.66 -17.11
C GLN A 5 -6.12 -5.16 -18.46
N HIS A 6 -6.52 -3.96 -18.91
CA HIS A 6 -6.03 -3.32 -20.12
C HIS A 6 -4.95 -2.25 -19.86
N HIS A 7 -4.50 -2.11 -18.60
CA HIS A 7 -3.51 -1.10 -18.21
C HIS A 7 -2.27 -1.75 -17.58
N GLU A 8 -1.11 -1.11 -17.77
CA GLU A 8 0.12 -1.49 -17.07
C GLU A 8 -0.04 -1.22 -15.57
N CYS A 9 0.02 -2.28 -14.76
CA CYS A 9 -0.10 -2.18 -13.31
C CYS A 9 1.22 -2.56 -12.64
N LEU A 10 1.82 -1.59 -11.96
CA LEU A 10 3.14 -1.68 -11.36
C LEU A 10 3.05 -2.33 -9.99
N SER A 11 3.88 -3.35 -9.71
CA SER A 11 3.79 -4.11 -8.46
C SER A 11 5.11 -4.66 -7.95
N PHE A 12 5.09 -5.15 -6.72
CA PHE A 12 6.21 -5.88 -6.11
C PHE A 12 6.39 -7.27 -6.72
N SER A 13 5.29 -7.92 -7.11
CA SER A 13 5.24 -9.28 -7.65
C SER A 13 3.87 -9.52 -8.30
N PRO A 14 3.71 -10.56 -9.15
CA PRO A 14 2.41 -10.91 -9.71
C PRO A 14 1.37 -11.24 -8.63
N THR A 15 1.79 -11.88 -7.54
CA THR A 15 0.93 -12.16 -6.38
C THR A 15 0.50 -10.89 -5.64
N ALA A 16 1.32 -9.83 -5.66
CA ALA A 16 0.97 -8.54 -5.07
C ALA A 16 -0.19 -7.85 -5.82
N LEU A 17 -0.30 -8.07 -7.14
CA LEU A 17 -1.40 -7.53 -7.97
C LEU A 17 -2.76 -8.13 -7.60
N SER A 18 -2.80 -9.41 -7.23
CA SER A 18 -4.05 -10.06 -6.80
C SER A 18 -4.70 -9.36 -5.60
N TYR A 19 -3.94 -8.61 -4.79
CA TYR A 19 -4.47 -7.85 -3.66
C TYR A 19 -5.14 -6.53 -4.05
N TRP A 20 -4.99 -6.05 -5.29
CA TRP A 20 -5.64 -4.83 -5.77
C TRP A 20 -7.16 -4.91 -5.80
N LEU A 21 -7.69 -6.14 -5.73
CA LEU A 21 -9.09 -6.42 -5.96
C LEU A 21 -9.81 -6.85 -4.67
N GLY A 22 -9.12 -6.81 -3.54
CA GLY A 22 -9.66 -7.14 -2.23
C GLY A 22 -9.67 -8.63 -1.91
N THR A 23 -10.52 -9.04 -0.98
CA THR A 23 -10.71 -10.44 -0.56
C THR A 23 -12.11 -10.91 -0.99
N GLY A 24 -12.21 -11.92 -1.86
CA GLY A 24 -13.49 -12.47 -2.32
C GLY A 24 -13.40 -13.14 -3.71
N GLU A 25 -14.51 -13.67 -4.22
CA GLU A 25 -14.56 -14.26 -5.58
C GLU A 25 -14.35 -13.23 -6.69
N GLU A 26 -14.82 -11.99 -6.53
CA GLU A 26 -14.58 -10.90 -7.49
C GLU A 26 -13.10 -10.54 -7.61
N ALA A 27 -12.34 -10.66 -6.51
CA ALA A 27 -10.90 -10.44 -6.52
C ALA A 27 -10.12 -11.46 -7.34
N ARG A 28 -10.69 -12.66 -7.55
CA ARG A 28 -10.07 -13.74 -8.34
C ARG A 28 -10.33 -13.61 -9.83
N ARG A 29 -11.30 -12.79 -10.26
CA ARG A 29 -11.75 -12.74 -11.67
C ARG A 29 -10.95 -11.76 -12.53
N LEU A 30 -10.25 -10.79 -11.94
CA LEU A 30 -9.47 -9.81 -12.70
C LEU A 30 -7.98 -10.17 -12.68
N SER A 31 -7.48 -10.64 -13.82
CA SER A 31 -6.04 -10.90 -14.02
C SER A 31 -5.34 -9.60 -14.40
N VAL A 32 -4.95 -8.83 -13.39
CA VAL A 32 -4.14 -7.61 -13.59
C VAL A 32 -2.69 -8.00 -13.86
N SER A 33 -2.05 -7.39 -14.86
CA SER A 33 -0.66 -7.65 -15.22
C SER A 33 0.13 -6.35 -15.44
N GLY A 34 1.45 -6.44 -15.36
CA GLY A 34 2.33 -5.32 -15.65
C GLY A 34 3.75 -5.79 -15.88
N ARG A 35 4.46 -5.09 -16.76
CA ARG A 35 5.81 -5.46 -17.19
C ARG A 35 6.87 -5.15 -16.13
N LEU A 36 6.64 -4.12 -15.33
CA LEU A 36 7.58 -3.68 -14.30
C LEU A 36 7.23 -4.29 -12.95
N GLN A 37 8.16 -5.10 -12.43
CA GLN A 37 8.11 -5.66 -11.10
C GLN A 37 9.33 -5.21 -10.31
N VAL A 38 9.10 -4.49 -9.22
CA VAL A 38 10.18 -3.95 -8.40
C VAL A 38 9.80 -4.08 -6.95
N ASN A 39 10.67 -4.67 -6.13
CA ASN A 39 10.48 -4.89 -4.69
C ASN A 39 10.66 -3.61 -3.84
N ASN A 40 10.44 -2.41 -4.39
CA ASN A 40 10.66 -1.13 -3.72
C ASN A 40 9.54 -0.12 -4.06
N GLY A 41 8.84 0.36 -3.03
CA GLY A 41 7.68 1.25 -3.19
C GLY A 41 8.05 2.61 -3.79
N GLN A 42 9.20 3.18 -3.43
CA GLN A 42 9.68 4.44 -3.99
C GLN A 42 10.00 4.31 -5.48
N ALA A 43 10.58 3.19 -5.90
CA ALA A 43 10.85 2.93 -7.32
C ALA A 43 9.52 2.82 -8.12
N LEU A 44 8.51 2.14 -7.56
CA LEU A 44 7.18 2.05 -8.19
C LEU A 44 6.49 3.43 -8.25
N ARG A 45 6.62 4.26 -7.20
CA ARG A 45 6.15 5.64 -7.19
C ARG A 45 6.79 6.48 -8.30
N ILE A 46 8.12 6.43 -8.42
CA ILE A 46 8.85 7.16 -9.47
C ILE A 46 8.43 6.67 -10.87
N ALA A 47 8.25 5.37 -11.06
CA ALA A 47 7.77 4.82 -12.32
C ALA A 47 6.36 5.32 -12.68
N ALA A 48 5.43 5.35 -11.71
CA ALA A 48 4.09 5.89 -11.90
C ALA A 48 4.12 7.40 -12.26
N LEU A 49 4.96 8.19 -11.58
CA LEU A 49 5.16 9.61 -11.89
C LEU A 49 5.70 9.86 -13.31
N ASN A 50 6.41 8.89 -13.88
CA ASN A 50 6.90 8.92 -15.26
C ASN A 50 5.93 8.25 -16.25
N GLY A 51 4.70 7.99 -15.85
CA GLY A 51 3.65 7.46 -16.72
C GLY A 51 3.81 5.99 -17.09
N MET A 52 4.63 5.22 -16.36
CA MET A 52 4.84 3.81 -16.68
C MET A 52 3.63 2.91 -16.37
N GLY A 53 2.66 3.39 -15.58
CA GLY A 53 1.45 2.64 -15.28
C GLY A 53 0.77 3.08 -13.99
N ILE A 54 -0.22 2.30 -13.60
CA ILE A 54 -1.00 2.47 -12.38
C ILE A 54 -0.26 1.82 -11.23
N VAL A 55 -0.35 2.38 -10.02
CA VAL A 55 0.25 1.79 -8.82
C VAL A 55 -0.73 1.80 -7.65
N LEU A 56 -0.68 0.76 -6.82
CA LEU A 56 -1.31 0.72 -5.51
C LEU A 56 -0.22 0.70 -4.44
N GLN A 57 -0.17 1.74 -3.62
CA GLN A 57 0.77 1.87 -2.49
C GLN A 57 0.08 2.52 -1.29
N SER A 58 0.79 2.58 -0.16
CA SER A 58 0.36 3.35 1.02
C SER A 58 0.05 4.79 0.65
N THR A 59 -1.06 5.34 1.17
CA THR A 59 -1.40 6.75 1.01
C THR A 59 -0.27 7.66 1.45
N LEU A 60 0.42 7.33 2.55
CA LEU A 60 1.57 8.09 3.06
C LEU A 60 2.68 8.27 2.00
N LEU A 61 2.86 7.29 1.12
CA LEU A 61 3.87 7.35 0.06
C LEU A 61 3.45 8.24 -1.11
N LEU A 62 2.15 8.34 -1.40
CA LEU A 62 1.63 8.97 -2.61
C LEU A 62 0.95 10.32 -2.34
N GLU A 63 0.65 10.65 -1.08
CA GLU A 63 -0.17 11.80 -0.67
C GLU A 63 0.34 13.11 -1.26
N GLU A 64 1.65 13.37 -1.16
CA GLU A 64 2.24 14.61 -1.68
C GLU A 64 2.05 14.74 -3.20
N ASP A 65 2.21 13.66 -3.96
CA ASP A 65 2.05 13.69 -5.42
C ASP A 65 0.59 13.83 -5.84
N ILE A 66 -0.33 13.23 -5.06
CA ILE A 66 -1.76 13.37 -5.29
C ILE A 66 -2.18 14.81 -5.02
N GLN A 67 -1.75 15.41 -3.90
CA GLN A 67 -2.04 16.80 -3.58
C GLN A 67 -1.44 17.78 -4.59
N ALA A 68 -0.24 17.49 -5.10
CA ALA A 68 0.40 18.27 -6.15
C ALA A 68 -0.19 18.03 -7.55
N GLY A 69 -1.16 17.14 -7.71
CA GLY A 69 -1.76 16.80 -9.02
C GLY A 69 -0.84 16.03 -9.97
N ARG A 70 0.30 15.50 -9.47
CA ARG A 70 1.23 14.67 -10.24
C ARG A 70 0.73 13.23 -10.40
N LEU A 71 -0.04 12.75 -9.43
CA LEU A 71 -0.76 11.48 -9.49
C LEU A 71 -2.27 11.72 -9.34
N VAL A 72 -3.07 10.86 -9.98
CA VAL A 72 -4.54 10.91 -9.91
C VAL A 72 -5.06 9.65 -9.24
N GLN A 73 -5.98 9.82 -8.28
CA GLN A 73 -6.63 8.71 -7.60
C GLN A 73 -7.78 8.14 -8.46
N LEU A 74 -7.68 6.86 -8.85
CA LEU A 74 -8.63 6.24 -9.79
C LEU A 74 -9.92 5.70 -9.14
N PHE A 75 -9.86 5.20 -7.90
CA PHE A 75 -11.00 4.53 -7.24
C PHE A 75 -11.26 5.02 -5.81
N PRO A 76 -11.63 6.31 -5.61
CA PRO A 76 -11.73 6.91 -4.27
C PRO A 76 -12.80 6.27 -3.36
N LYS A 77 -13.82 5.64 -3.93
CA LYS A 77 -14.94 5.01 -3.19
C LYS A 77 -14.77 3.51 -2.94
N GLN A 78 -13.79 2.88 -3.59
CA GLN A 78 -13.58 1.42 -3.56
C GLN A 78 -12.25 1.09 -2.86
N GLY A 79 -11.89 1.91 -1.86
CA GLY A 79 -10.64 1.78 -1.14
C GLY A 79 -10.45 0.37 -0.59
N LEU A 80 -9.28 -0.21 -0.85
CA LEU A 80 -8.91 -1.48 -0.24
C LEU A 80 -8.67 -1.27 1.25
N PRO A 81 -9.08 -2.21 2.11
CA PRO A 81 -8.75 -2.12 3.52
C PRO A 81 -7.23 -2.07 3.68
N GLY A 82 -6.76 -1.06 4.42
CA GLY A 82 -5.34 -0.91 4.73
C GLY A 82 -4.80 -2.19 5.38
N ARG A 83 -3.55 -2.54 5.08
CA ARG A 83 -2.88 -3.65 5.75
C ARG A 83 -2.54 -3.24 7.19
N PRO A 84 -2.74 -4.12 8.19
CA PRO A 84 -2.34 -3.81 9.55
C PRO A 84 -0.84 -3.57 9.60
N MET A 85 -0.44 -2.50 10.27
CA MET A 85 0.95 -2.21 10.60
C MET A 85 1.22 -2.74 12.01
N SER A 86 2.30 -3.48 12.16
CA SER A 86 2.67 -4.10 13.44
C SER A 86 4.08 -3.68 13.84
N VAL A 87 4.28 -3.37 15.12
CA VAL A 87 5.60 -3.23 15.70
C VAL A 87 6.03 -4.60 16.23
N VAL A 88 7.10 -5.17 15.68
CA VAL A 88 7.58 -6.51 16.04
C VAL A 88 8.90 -6.39 16.78
N TYR A 89 8.96 -6.96 17.97
CA TYR A 89 10.16 -7.03 18.81
C TYR A 89 10.19 -8.36 19.55
N LEU A 90 11.38 -8.78 20.00
CA LEU A 90 11.53 -10.03 20.74
C LEU A 90 10.77 -9.96 22.08
N PRO A 91 10.15 -11.07 22.50
CA PRO A 91 9.55 -11.14 23.83
C PRO A 91 10.64 -10.91 24.88
N ASP A 92 10.44 -9.91 25.72
CA ASP A 92 11.36 -9.55 26.81
C ASP A 92 10.55 -9.41 28.09
N ARG A 93 11.06 -10.03 29.17
CA ARG A 93 10.41 -10.04 30.48
C ARG A 93 10.46 -8.65 31.13
N TYR A 94 11.46 -7.84 30.78
CA TYR A 94 11.63 -6.48 31.26
C TYR A 94 11.83 -5.51 30.11
N HIS A 95 10.74 -5.12 29.43
CA HIS A 95 10.83 -4.13 28.36
C HIS A 95 11.57 -2.87 28.84
N SER A 96 12.73 -2.60 28.24
CA SER A 96 13.50 -1.39 28.54
C SER A 96 12.63 -0.14 28.39
N THR A 97 12.91 0.89 29.19
CA THR A 97 12.23 2.18 29.07
C THR A 97 12.35 2.76 27.66
N LYS A 98 13.51 2.57 27.00
CA LYS A 98 13.73 2.97 25.61
C LYS A 98 12.74 2.31 24.65
N LEU A 99 12.55 0.99 24.74
CA LEU A 99 11.60 0.27 23.88
C LEU A 99 10.17 0.73 24.12
N ARG A 100 9.75 0.85 25.39
CA ARG A 100 8.41 1.32 25.72
C ARG A 100 8.15 2.73 25.19
N SER A 101 9.07 3.66 25.43
CA SER A 101 8.95 5.02 24.91
C SER A 101 8.89 5.06 23.39
N PHE A 102 9.67 4.23 22.69
CA PHE A 102 9.60 4.16 21.22
C PHE A 102 8.27 3.58 20.72
N VAL A 103 7.76 2.52 21.34
CA VAL A 103 6.45 1.95 20.99
C VAL A 103 5.34 2.96 21.25
N THR A 104 5.34 3.64 22.40
CA THR A 104 4.38 4.70 22.70
C THR A 104 4.43 5.82 21.65
N PHE A 105 5.63 6.29 21.31
CA PHE A 105 5.82 7.30 20.26
C PHE A 105 5.23 6.84 18.92
N LEU A 106 5.49 5.60 18.49
CA LEU A 106 4.94 5.07 17.24
C LEU A 106 3.41 4.98 17.28
N MET A 107 2.83 4.56 18.40
CA MET A 107 1.38 4.45 18.56
C MET A 107 0.67 5.81 18.55
N GLU A 108 1.33 6.87 19.01
CA GLU A 108 0.82 8.25 18.93
C GLU A 108 0.85 8.80 17.49
N HIS A 109 1.88 8.45 16.71
CA HIS A 109 2.06 8.96 15.34
C HIS A 109 1.35 8.11 14.27
N PHE A 110 1.15 6.83 14.56
CA PHE A 110 0.46 5.87 13.69
C PHE A 110 -0.67 5.20 14.48
N PRO A 111 -1.73 5.93 14.84
CA PRO A 111 -2.80 5.39 15.65
C PRO A 111 -3.47 4.21 14.93
N PRO A 112 -3.86 3.16 15.67
CA PRO A 112 -4.51 2.00 15.08
C PRO A 112 -5.80 2.45 14.40
N VAL A 113 -6.00 1.99 13.17
CA VAL A 113 -7.26 2.23 12.45
C VAL A 113 -8.36 1.49 13.19
N VAL A 114 -9.19 2.24 13.93
CA VAL A 114 -10.39 1.71 14.58
C VAL A 114 -11.35 1.32 13.46
N ARG A 115 -11.55 0.01 13.26
CA ARG A 115 -12.60 -0.49 12.38
C ARG A 115 -13.94 -0.20 13.06
N VAL A 116 -14.73 0.71 12.47
CA VAL A 116 -16.17 0.88 12.78
C VAL A 116 -16.96 -0.04 11.87
#